data_AF-A0A958N388-F1
#
_entry.id   AF-A0A958N388-F1
#
_cell.length_a   1.000
_cell.length_b   1.000
_cell.length_c   1.000
_cell.angle_alpha   90.00
_cell.angle_beta   90.00
_cell.angle_gamma   90.00
#
_symmetry.space_group_name_H-M   'P 1'
#
loop_
_entity.id
_entity.type
_entity.pdbx_description
1 polymer ?
#
loop_
_entity_poly.entity_id
_entity_poly.type
_entity_poly.pdbx_seq_one_letter_code
_entity_poly.pdbx_strand_id
1 'polypeptide(L)'
;MSFLLIWLLLFFNNLAQAENIADMLKNSILAHNQSATYKEWKSSPFHPHQIFEKYQTLKQRSHLSSELCAELEKLNTEDLSLFYNELSLWTHEQSLPCLEKILKTNADFYNISSSQMLLDFYVKGLQNDIFDQNTPPKLGPSRIELVETINGPIFWYGEKGLCQKKELALTFDDGPHPTLTPQLLDILNSEDVQVTFFTVGKNISKYGDIINDILIKGHTLGTHSYSHRDLPRLELETAKKDINDAFDTALDKAGIVAPFFRFPFGSKNKKLTEFVRQSQWASFFWDVDTLDWKKKDPQELLEYVLQEITKANRGIVLFHDIQPQTISIMPTLLQELKVQGYKLVVYQPTEWIE
;
A
#
# COMPACT_ATOMS: atom_id res chain seq x y z
N MET A 1 -2.86 36.23 18.47
CA MET A 1 -2.98 34.77 18.69
C MET A 1 -3.11 34.12 17.33
N SER A 2 -2.15 33.27 16.95
CA SER A 2 -2.06 32.72 15.60
C SER A 2 -3.22 31.76 15.31
N PHE A 3 -3.64 31.67 14.04
CA PHE A 3 -4.63 30.71 13.55
C PHE A 3 -4.33 29.28 14.03
N LEU A 4 -3.05 28.93 14.21
CA LEU A 4 -2.60 27.65 14.77
C LEU A 4 -3.14 27.36 16.19
N LEU A 5 -3.20 28.36 17.07
CA LEU A 5 -3.65 28.17 18.46
C LEU A 5 -5.17 28.01 18.55
N ILE A 6 -5.92 28.71 17.69
CA ILE A 6 -7.37 28.55 17.59
C ILE A 6 -7.71 27.20 16.95
N TRP A 7 -6.88 26.71 16.01
CA TRP A 7 -7.01 25.39 15.40
C TRP A 7 -6.75 24.26 16.40
N LEU A 8 -5.68 24.35 17.20
CA LEU A 8 -5.38 23.40 18.27
C LEU A 8 -6.49 23.33 19.34
N LEU A 9 -7.05 24.47 19.74
CA LEU A 9 -8.14 24.52 20.73
C LEU A 9 -9.48 23.98 20.21
N LEU A 10 -9.73 24.05 18.89
CA LEU A 10 -10.92 23.45 18.26
C LEU A 10 -10.74 21.96 17.95
N PHE A 11 -9.51 21.47 17.72
CA PHE A 11 -9.23 20.06 17.43
C PHE A 11 -9.12 19.19 18.70
N PHE A 12 -8.48 19.69 19.76
CA PHE A 12 -8.33 18.91 21.00
C PHE A 12 -9.63 18.80 21.81
N ASN A 13 -10.61 19.68 21.58
CA ASN A 13 -11.94 19.57 22.18
C ASN A 13 -12.88 18.58 21.45
N ASN A 14 -12.49 18.05 20.28
CA ASN A 14 -13.43 17.30 19.42
C ASN A 14 -13.24 15.77 19.44
N LEU A 15 -12.11 15.26 19.94
CA LEU A 15 -11.93 13.81 20.15
C LEU A 15 -12.88 13.24 21.22
N ALA A 16 -13.26 14.09 22.18
CA ALA A 16 -14.26 13.81 23.20
C ALA A 16 -15.71 14.11 22.75
N GLN A 17 -15.92 14.78 21.60
CA GLN A 17 -17.25 15.23 21.14
C GLN A 17 -17.82 14.46 19.94
N ALA A 18 -17.01 13.69 19.19
CA ALA A 18 -17.56 12.72 18.25
C ALA A 18 -18.10 11.50 19.04
N GLU A 19 -19.26 11.69 19.67
CA GLU A 19 -19.98 10.66 20.43
C GLU A 19 -20.80 9.72 19.53
N ASN A 20 -21.06 10.11 18.27
CA ASN A 20 -21.82 9.31 17.30
C ASN A 20 -20.98 8.95 16.05
N ILE A 21 -21.39 7.88 15.35
CA ILE A 21 -20.66 7.32 14.20
C ILE A 21 -20.71 8.21 12.96
N ALA A 22 -21.78 8.98 12.77
CA ALA A 22 -21.91 9.91 11.64
C ALA A 22 -20.80 10.97 11.64
N ASP A 23 -20.54 11.58 12.81
CA ASP A 23 -19.48 12.57 12.98
C ASP A 23 -18.09 11.93 12.82
N MET A 24 -17.90 10.68 13.26
CA MET A 24 -16.64 9.94 13.08
C MET A 24 -16.33 9.72 11.60
N LEU A 25 -17.31 9.25 10.80
CA LEU A 25 -17.14 9.03 9.36
C LEU A 25 -16.91 10.35 8.62
N LYS A 26 -17.69 11.38 8.92
CA LYS A 26 -17.54 12.72 8.32
C LYS A 26 -16.17 13.33 8.61
N ASN A 27 -15.71 13.25 9.86
CA ASN A 27 -14.40 13.78 10.25
C ASN A 27 -13.24 12.96 9.64
N SER A 28 -13.43 11.66 9.41
CA SER A 28 -12.46 10.84 8.65
C SER A 28 -12.31 11.35 7.22
N ILE A 29 -13.42 11.58 6.51
CA ILE A 29 -13.42 12.11 5.14
C ILE A 29 -12.77 13.51 5.09
N LEU A 30 -13.15 14.39 6.03
CA LEU A 30 -12.56 15.73 6.12
C LEU A 30 -11.05 15.69 6.40
N ALA A 31 -10.62 14.85 7.33
CA ALA A 31 -9.21 14.69 7.67
C ALA A 31 -8.41 14.13 6.49
N HIS A 32 -8.96 13.14 5.77
CA HIS A 32 -8.34 12.60 4.56
C HIS A 32 -8.17 13.70 3.52
N ASN A 33 -9.24 14.44 3.20
CA ASN A 33 -9.22 15.51 2.21
C ASN A 33 -8.27 16.66 2.57
N GLN A 34 -8.10 16.97 3.86
CA GLN A 34 -7.24 18.06 4.33
C GLN A 34 -5.78 17.66 4.55
N SER A 35 -5.47 16.37 4.69
CA SER A 35 -4.10 15.91 4.91
C SER A 35 -3.23 16.19 3.69
N ALA A 36 -2.08 16.83 3.92
CA ALA A 36 -1.12 17.17 2.87
C ALA A 36 -0.11 16.03 2.64
N THR A 37 0.08 15.15 3.63
CA THR A 37 1.00 14.02 3.53
C THR A 37 0.36 12.72 4.04
N TYR A 38 0.84 11.57 3.55
CA TYR A 38 0.38 10.26 4.04
C TYR A 38 0.60 10.11 5.55
N LYS A 39 1.72 10.65 6.05
CA LYS A 39 2.04 10.66 7.49
C LYS A 39 0.99 11.39 8.33
N GLU A 40 0.58 12.58 7.90
CA GLU A 40 -0.49 13.35 8.56
C GLU A 40 -1.80 12.58 8.54
N TRP A 41 -2.16 12.01 7.39
CA TRP A 41 -3.35 11.19 7.24
C TRP A 41 -3.35 9.98 8.18
N LYS A 42 -2.27 9.19 8.15
CA LYS A 42 -2.14 7.97 8.98
C LYS A 42 -2.11 8.27 10.48
N SER A 43 -1.57 9.42 10.87
CA SER A 43 -1.52 9.87 12.27
C SER A 43 -2.82 10.53 12.74
N SER A 44 -3.80 10.71 11.84
CA SER A 44 -5.07 11.35 12.18
C SER A 44 -5.84 10.50 13.20
N PRO A 45 -6.39 11.10 14.27
CA PRO A 45 -7.30 10.38 15.16
C PRO A 45 -8.60 9.94 14.46
N PHE A 46 -8.87 10.48 13.26
CA PHE A 46 -10.00 10.12 12.43
C PHE A 46 -9.63 9.15 11.30
N HIS A 47 -8.43 8.58 11.28
CA HIS A 47 -8.11 7.52 10.32
C HIS A 47 -9.08 6.33 10.51
N PRO A 48 -9.56 5.66 9.43
CA PRO A 48 -10.51 4.54 9.48
C PRO A 48 -10.17 3.51 10.56
N HIS A 49 -8.94 3.03 10.60
CA HIS A 49 -8.47 2.13 11.67
C HIS A 49 -8.76 2.63 13.10
N GLN A 50 -8.45 3.89 13.39
CA GLN A 50 -8.65 4.48 14.72
C GLN A 50 -10.13 4.61 15.06
N ILE A 51 -10.96 5.03 14.10
CA ILE A 51 -12.39 5.19 14.35
C ILE A 51 -13.07 3.81 14.50
N PHE A 52 -12.68 2.80 13.73
CA PHE A 52 -13.24 1.45 13.80
C PHE A 52 -12.79 0.74 15.08
N GLU A 53 -11.53 0.87 15.48
CA GLU A 53 -11.04 0.38 16.77
C GLU A 53 -11.80 1.04 17.93
N LYS A 54 -11.92 2.38 17.93
CA LYS A 54 -12.70 3.12 18.94
C LYS A 54 -14.15 2.63 18.97
N TYR A 55 -14.79 2.52 17.80
CA TYR A 55 -16.17 2.06 17.66
C TYR A 55 -16.38 0.66 18.25
N GLN A 56 -15.46 -0.28 18.01
CA GLN A 56 -15.51 -1.63 18.56
C GLN A 56 -15.40 -1.69 20.09
N THR A 57 -14.76 -0.68 20.72
CA THR A 57 -14.64 -0.59 22.19
C THR A 57 -15.86 0.02 22.89
N LEU A 58 -16.84 0.57 22.15
CA LEU A 58 -18.04 1.18 22.73
C LEU A 58 -18.96 0.12 23.36
N LYS A 59 -19.45 0.41 24.59
CA LYS A 59 -20.06 -0.56 25.52
C LYS A 59 -21.53 -0.96 25.25
N GLN A 60 -22.22 -0.46 24.21
CA GLN A 60 -23.65 -0.73 23.97
C GLN A 60 -23.91 -1.37 22.60
N ARG A 61 -23.84 -2.70 22.56
CA ARG A 61 -23.53 -3.51 21.37
C ARG A 61 -24.72 -4.00 20.51
N SER A 62 -25.98 -3.65 20.77
CA SER A 62 -27.12 -4.24 20.00
C SER A 62 -27.72 -3.35 18.91
N HIS A 63 -27.52 -2.02 18.95
CA HIS A 63 -28.08 -1.07 17.98
C HIS A 63 -27.03 -0.40 17.08
N LEU A 64 -25.74 -0.55 17.42
CA LEU A 64 -24.65 0.15 16.76
C LEU A 64 -24.45 -0.33 15.31
N SER A 65 -24.60 -1.62 14.98
CA SER A 65 -24.34 -2.13 13.62
C SER A 65 -25.33 -1.60 12.58
N SER A 66 -26.61 -1.43 12.96
CA SER A 66 -27.62 -0.81 12.11
C SER A 66 -27.37 0.69 11.92
N GLU A 67 -26.90 1.39 12.96
CA GLU A 67 -26.54 2.80 12.88
C GLU A 67 -25.33 3.02 11.97
N LEU A 68 -24.27 2.23 12.14
CA LEU A 68 -23.09 2.25 11.26
C LEU A 68 -23.48 1.99 9.81
N CYS A 69 -24.32 0.97 9.56
CA CYS A 69 -24.85 0.73 8.21
C CYS A 69 -25.62 1.92 7.65
N ALA A 70 -26.52 2.50 8.44
CA ALA A 70 -27.32 3.64 8.00
C ALA A 70 -26.46 4.85 7.64
N GLU A 71 -25.36 5.09 8.35
CA GLU A 71 -24.43 6.18 8.02
C GLU A 71 -23.52 5.85 6.84
N LEU A 72 -22.99 4.62 6.74
CA LEU A 72 -22.17 4.21 5.60
C LEU A 72 -22.96 4.24 4.28
N GLU A 73 -24.22 3.82 4.29
CA GLU A 73 -25.09 3.82 3.09
C GLU A 73 -25.48 5.22 2.61
N LYS A 74 -25.24 6.28 3.39
CA LYS A 74 -25.42 7.68 2.95
C LYS A 74 -24.22 8.23 2.19
N LEU A 75 -23.06 7.59 2.29
CA LEU A 75 -21.85 8.06 1.63
C LEU A 75 -21.94 7.79 0.13
N ASN A 76 -21.39 8.72 -0.67
CA ASN A 76 -21.12 8.41 -2.07
C ASN A 76 -20.03 7.33 -2.16
N THR A 77 -19.93 6.65 -3.30
CA THR A 77 -19.01 5.52 -3.45
C THR A 77 -17.54 5.89 -3.25
N GLU A 78 -17.16 7.10 -3.67
CA GLU A 78 -15.79 7.59 -3.50
C GLU A 78 -15.44 7.79 -2.03
N ASP A 79 -16.33 8.34 -1.19
CA ASP A 79 -16.11 8.48 0.25
C ASP A 79 -16.23 7.16 1.00
N LEU A 80 -17.13 6.27 0.53
CA LEU A 80 -17.28 4.92 1.07
C LEU A 80 -16.02 4.08 0.87
N SER A 81 -15.31 4.28 -0.24
CA SER A 81 -14.05 3.59 -0.54
C SER A 81 -12.96 3.79 0.51
N LEU A 82 -12.96 4.95 1.20
CA LEU A 82 -12.00 5.27 2.25
C LEU A 82 -12.05 4.26 3.41
N PHE A 83 -13.19 3.61 3.60
CA PHE A 83 -13.44 2.65 4.68
C PHE A 83 -13.33 1.18 4.20
N TYR A 84 -12.98 0.94 2.94
CA TYR A 84 -12.95 -0.40 2.35
C TYR A 84 -12.07 -1.38 3.14
N ASN A 85 -10.87 -0.96 3.56
CA ASN A 85 -9.95 -1.84 4.27
C ASN A 85 -10.52 -2.29 5.63
N GLU A 86 -11.08 -1.37 6.41
CA GLU A 86 -11.66 -1.74 7.71
C GLU A 86 -12.90 -2.62 7.55
N LEU A 87 -13.70 -2.38 6.50
CA LEU A 87 -14.91 -3.15 6.21
C LEU A 87 -14.60 -4.55 5.66
N SER A 88 -13.64 -4.67 4.74
CA SER A 88 -13.26 -5.96 4.14
C SER A 88 -12.58 -6.88 5.16
N LEU A 89 -11.98 -6.32 6.21
CA LEU A 89 -11.40 -7.05 7.34
C LEU A 89 -12.37 -7.27 8.50
N TRP A 90 -13.65 -6.91 8.33
CA TRP A 90 -14.67 -7.06 9.38
C TRP A 90 -15.03 -8.53 9.59
N THR A 91 -14.44 -9.16 10.62
CA THR A 91 -14.65 -10.58 10.96
C THR A 91 -15.40 -10.79 12.29
N HIS A 92 -16.03 -9.76 12.85
CA HIS A 92 -16.59 -9.83 14.21
C HIS A 92 -17.87 -10.67 14.33
N GLU A 93 -18.13 -11.17 15.54
CA GLU A 93 -19.31 -11.97 15.95
C GLU A 93 -20.68 -11.34 15.65
N GLN A 94 -20.72 -10.06 15.29
CA GLN A 94 -21.93 -9.35 14.90
C GLN A 94 -21.93 -9.09 13.40
N SER A 95 -22.94 -9.63 12.71
CA SER A 95 -23.18 -9.35 11.31
C SER A 95 -23.40 -7.84 11.11
N LEU A 96 -22.67 -7.26 10.17
CA LEU A 96 -22.93 -5.93 9.65
C LEU A 96 -23.83 -6.11 8.41
N PRO A 97 -25.16 -5.87 8.48
CA PRO A 97 -26.09 -6.33 7.44
C PRO A 97 -25.85 -5.72 6.05
N CYS A 98 -25.31 -4.50 6.02
CA CYS A 98 -24.96 -3.79 4.79
C CYS A 98 -23.59 -4.20 4.21
N LEU A 99 -22.80 -5.02 4.91
CA LEU A 99 -21.40 -5.27 4.55
C LEU A 99 -21.25 -5.84 3.14
N GLU A 100 -22.01 -6.88 2.80
CA GLU A 100 -21.96 -7.50 1.47
C GLU A 100 -22.31 -6.48 0.38
N LYS A 101 -23.37 -5.68 0.58
CA LYS A 101 -23.79 -4.63 -0.34
C LYS A 101 -22.70 -3.58 -0.52
N ILE A 102 -22.11 -3.08 0.57
CA ILE A 102 -21.06 -2.06 0.54
C ILE A 102 -19.80 -2.59 -0.13
N LEU A 103 -19.35 -3.80 0.23
CA LEU A 103 -18.18 -4.42 -0.39
C LEU A 103 -18.40 -4.63 -1.88
N LYS A 104 -19.61 -5.04 -2.29
CA LYS A 104 -19.98 -5.12 -3.70
C LYS A 104 -19.96 -3.76 -4.38
N THR A 105 -20.57 -2.73 -3.79
CA THR A 105 -20.56 -1.36 -4.36
C THR A 105 -19.14 -0.83 -4.53
N ASN A 106 -18.26 -1.03 -3.56
CA ASN A 106 -16.85 -0.64 -3.66
C ASN A 106 -16.12 -1.48 -4.72
N ALA A 107 -16.37 -2.78 -4.76
CA ALA A 107 -15.74 -3.64 -5.76
C ALA A 107 -16.19 -3.31 -7.18
N ASP A 108 -17.46 -2.98 -7.39
CA ASP A 108 -18.00 -2.53 -8.68
C ASP A 108 -17.40 -1.17 -9.09
N PHE A 109 -17.22 -0.24 -8.13
CA PHE A 109 -16.57 1.06 -8.40
C PHE A 109 -15.12 0.91 -8.86
N TYR A 110 -14.39 -0.02 -8.26
CA TYR A 110 -13.01 -0.31 -8.62
C TYR A 110 -12.85 -1.39 -9.69
N ASN A 111 -13.94 -1.97 -10.18
CA ASN A 111 -13.93 -3.18 -11.02
C ASN A 111 -13.16 -4.38 -10.41
N ILE A 112 -12.99 -4.42 -9.09
CA ILE A 112 -12.20 -5.40 -8.31
C ILE A 112 -12.88 -6.78 -8.21
N SER A 113 -14.19 -6.88 -8.43
CA SER A 113 -14.96 -8.14 -8.27
C SER A 113 -15.21 -8.89 -9.57
N SER A 114 -14.70 -8.43 -10.71
CA SER A 114 -15.05 -9.06 -11.96
C SER A 114 -13.90 -9.88 -12.51
N SER A 115 -14.09 -11.20 -12.45
CA SER A 115 -13.56 -12.09 -13.48
C SER A 115 -13.78 -11.50 -14.87
N GLN A 116 -14.79 -10.63 -15.09
CA GLN A 116 -14.97 -9.82 -16.30
C GLN A 116 -13.84 -8.84 -16.60
N MET A 117 -13.17 -8.17 -15.65
CA MET A 117 -12.03 -7.29 -15.96
C MET A 117 -10.80 -8.10 -16.37
N LEU A 118 -10.49 -9.15 -15.60
CA LEU A 118 -9.44 -10.10 -15.96
C LEU A 118 -9.79 -10.86 -17.24
N LEU A 119 -11.06 -11.19 -17.48
CA LEU A 119 -11.54 -11.86 -18.69
C LEU A 119 -11.63 -10.88 -19.85
N ASP A 120 -11.95 -9.62 -19.68
CA ASP A 120 -11.96 -8.61 -20.75
C ASP A 120 -10.51 -8.22 -21.08
N PHE A 121 -9.62 -8.16 -20.09
CA PHE A 121 -8.17 -8.02 -20.29
C PHE A 121 -7.58 -9.26 -20.96
N TYR A 122 -7.91 -10.46 -20.48
CA TYR A 122 -7.47 -11.73 -21.03
C TYR A 122 -8.12 -12.01 -22.39
N VAL A 123 -9.36 -11.60 -22.66
CA VAL A 123 -10.03 -11.73 -23.96
C VAL A 123 -9.53 -10.68 -24.92
N LYS A 124 -9.24 -9.43 -24.50
CA LYS A 124 -8.55 -8.46 -25.34
C LYS A 124 -7.11 -8.89 -25.64
N GLY A 125 -6.41 -9.45 -24.65
CA GLY A 125 -5.09 -10.05 -24.78
C GLY A 125 -5.12 -11.24 -25.74
N LEU A 126 -6.01 -12.20 -25.51
CA LEU A 126 -6.24 -13.37 -26.37
C LEU A 126 -6.75 -13.01 -27.77
N GLN A 127 -7.59 -11.99 -27.93
CA GLN A 127 -7.99 -11.50 -29.26
C GLN A 127 -6.79 -10.92 -30.01
N ASN A 128 -5.83 -10.34 -29.29
CA ASN A 128 -4.54 -9.92 -29.85
C ASN A 128 -3.53 -11.08 -29.96
N ASP A 129 -3.67 -12.20 -29.26
CA ASP A 129 -2.74 -13.36 -29.30
C ASP A 129 -3.18 -14.47 -30.27
N ILE A 130 -4.47 -14.65 -30.52
CA ILE A 130 -4.98 -15.85 -31.21
C ILE A 130 -4.75 -15.79 -32.74
N PHE A 131 -4.43 -14.64 -33.33
CA PHE A 131 -4.04 -14.53 -34.75
C PHE A 131 -3.02 -13.44 -35.11
N ASP A 132 -2.39 -12.76 -34.14
CA ASP A 132 -1.44 -11.69 -34.44
C ASP A 132 -0.02 -12.06 -34.02
N GLN A 133 0.93 -12.06 -34.96
CA GLN A 133 2.36 -12.10 -34.62
C GLN A 133 2.85 -10.77 -34.01
N ASN A 134 1.96 -9.81 -33.74
CA ASN A 134 2.25 -8.51 -33.13
C ASN A 134 1.78 -8.37 -31.67
N THR A 135 1.41 -9.45 -30.96
CA THR A 135 1.13 -9.32 -29.52
C THR A 135 2.40 -8.84 -28.80
N PRO A 136 2.37 -7.68 -28.12
CA PRO A 136 3.56 -7.18 -27.46
C PRO A 136 4.05 -8.19 -26.42
N PRO A 137 5.36 -8.46 -26.33
CA PRO A 137 5.89 -9.38 -25.33
C PRO A 137 5.41 -8.97 -23.93
N LYS A 138 5.24 -9.97 -23.06
CA LYS A 138 5.02 -9.74 -21.63
C LYS A 138 6.07 -8.77 -21.08
N LEU A 139 5.66 -7.96 -20.11
CA LEU A 139 6.53 -6.91 -19.59
C LEU A 139 7.74 -7.47 -18.80
N GLY A 140 7.54 -8.63 -18.13
CA GLY A 140 8.55 -9.28 -17.29
C GLY A 140 8.89 -8.46 -16.04
N PRO A 141 9.84 -8.89 -15.19
CA PRO A 141 10.99 -8.03 -14.98
C PRO A 141 11.82 -8.04 -16.27
N SER A 142 12.19 -6.85 -16.74
CA SER A 142 13.17 -6.72 -17.82
C SER A 142 14.59 -7.05 -17.35
N ARG A 143 14.86 -6.91 -16.04
CA ARG A 143 16.07 -7.44 -15.37
C ARG A 143 15.90 -7.46 -13.84
N ILE A 144 16.71 -8.27 -13.21
CA ILE A 144 16.96 -8.24 -11.76
C ILE A 144 18.15 -7.29 -11.51
N GLU A 145 17.98 -6.33 -10.61
CA GLU A 145 19.07 -5.50 -10.08
C GLU A 145 19.55 -6.13 -8.77
N LEU A 146 20.82 -6.56 -8.75
CA LEU A 146 21.41 -7.14 -7.55
C LEU A 146 21.91 -6.03 -6.62
N VAL A 147 21.45 -6.09 -5.38
CA VAL A 147 21.80 -5.10 -4.35
C VAL A 147 22.73 -5.76 -3.34
N GLU A 148 23.98 -5.33 -3.34
CA GLU A 148 24.93 -5.68 -2.28
C GLU A 148 24.55 -4.90 -1.02
N THR A 149 24.12 -5.61 0.03
CA THR A 149 23.61 -4.95 1.25
C THR A 149 24.70 -4.56 2.25
N ILE A 150 25.95 -4.95 1.96
CA ILE A 150 27.10 -4.58 2.75
C ILE A 150 27.20 -3.06 2.90
N ASN A 151 27.51 -2.60 4.12
CA ASN A 151 27.52 -1.19 4.51
C ASN A 151 26.15 -0.48 4.50
N GLY A 152 25.07 -1.22 4.25
CA GLY A 152 23.68 -0.75 4.24
C GLY A 152 23.46 0.44 3.29
N PRO A 153 23.46 0.21 1.96
CA PRO A 153 23.24 1.28 1.00
C PRO A 153 21.87 1.94 1.22
N ILE A 154 21.76 3.22 0.87
CA ILE A 154 20.49 3.93 0.93
C ILE A 154 20.21 4.54 -0.42
N PHE A 155 19.09 4.16 -1.01
CA PHE A 155 18.58 4.71 -2.26
C PHE A 155 17.70 5.91 -1.94
N TRP A 156 18.26 7.12 -1.99
CA TRP A 156 17.54 8.33 -1.60
C TRP A 156 16.54 8.81 -2.66
N TYR A 157 15.64 9.70 -2.24
CA TYR A 157 14.74 10.42 -3.13
C TYR A 157 15.49 11.07 -4.29
N GLY A 158 15.01 10.84 -5.52
CA GLY A 158 15.57 11.48 -6.70
C GLY A 158 16.86 10.84 -7.23
N GLU A 159 17.46 9.88 -6.51
CA GLU A 159 18.70 9.20 -6.93
C GLU A 159 18.46 8.05 -7.92
N LYS A 160 17.20 7.82 -8.32
CA LYS A 160 16.81 6.88 -9.37
C LYS A 160 17.05 5.41 -9.05
N GLY A 161 17.52 5.06 -7.85
CA GLY A 161 17.59 3.69 -7.37
C GLY A 161 18.31 2.72 -8.32
N LEU A 162 19.41 3.13 -8.97
CA LEU A 162 20.11 2.31 -9.99
C LEU A 162 19.32 2.07 -11.31
N CYS A 163 18.11 2.57 -11.45
CA CYS A 163 17.34 2.48 -12.69
C CYS A 163 18.00 3.29 -13.81
N GLN A 164 18.10 2.69 -14.99
CA GLN A 164 18.49 3.37 -16.22
C GLN A 164 17.31 4.15 -16.82
N LYS A 165 17.56 4.92 -17.88
CA LYS A 165 16.49 5.65 -18.57
C LYS A 165 15.38 4.67 -18.99
N LYS A 166 14.12 5.02 -18.71
CA LYS A 166 12.95 4.18 -18.96
C LYS A 166 12.90 2.89 -18.15
N GLU A 167 13.67 2.77 -17.07
CA GLU A 167 13.54 1.67 -16.10
C GLU A 167 12.77 2.13 -14.85
N LEU A 168 11.84 1.30 -14.40
CA LEU A 168 11.04 1.53 -13.20
C LEU A 168 11.12 0.32 -12.28
N ALA A 169 11.28 0.56 -11.00
CA ALA A 169 11.06 -0.45 -9.97
C ALA A 169 9.72 -0.14 -9.29
N LEU A 170 8.71 -0.98 -9.53
CA LEU A 170 7.43 -0.87 -8.84
C LEU A 170 7.60 -1.46 -7.43
N THR A 171 7.19 -0.71 -6.41
CA THR A 171 7.30 -1.13 -5.02
C THR A 171 5.98 -0.96 -4.29
N PHE A 172 5.66 -1.89 -3.39
CA PHE A 172 4.38 -1.93 -2.68
C PHE A 172 4.60 -1.98 -1.18
N ASP A 173 4.09 -0.98 -0.46
CA ASP A 173 4.20 -0.86 0.99
C ASP A 173 2.92 -1.35 1.69
N ASP A 174 3.06 -1.61 2.99
CA ASP A 174 2.01 -1.87 3.99
C ASP A 174 1.41 -3.27 4.06
N GLY A 175 1.30 -4.02 2.96
CA GLY A 175 0.59 -5.30 2.93
C GLY A 175 1.17 -6.42 3.82
N PRO A 176 0.78 -7.70 3.57
CA PRO A 176 -0.24 -8.10 2.61
C PRO A 176 -1.66 -7.79 3.12
N HIS A 177 -2.54 -7.42 2.20
CA HIS A 177 -3.99 -7.46 2.38
C HIS A 177 -4.51 -8.85 2.00
N PRO A 178 -5.48 -9.44 2.74
CA PRO A 178 -5.95 -10.80 2.48
C PRO A 178 -6.68 -10.98 1.15
N THR A 179 -7.16 -9.90 0.53
CA THR A 179 -7.89 -9.94 -0.75
C THR A 179 -7.23 -9.16 -1.88
N LEU A 180 -6.58 -8.03 -1.58
CA LEU A 180 -6.03 -7.13 -2.60
C LEU A 180 -4.65 -7.60 -3.06
N THR A 181 -3.80 -8.05 -2.14
CA THR A 181 -2.47 -8.57 -2.49
C THR A 181 -2.56 -9.82 -3.39
N PRO A 182 -3.41 -10.84 -3.11
CA PRO A 182 -3.59 -11.95 -4.04
C PRO A 182 -4.01 -11.52 -5.45
N GLN A 183 -4.93 -10.57 -5.58
CA GLN A 183 -5.35 -10.06 -6.89
C GLN A 183 -4.23 -9.30 -7.60
N LEU A 184 -3.45 -8.50 -6.86
CA LEU A 184 -2.26 -7.85 -7.40
C LEU A 184 -1.27 -8.89 -7.94
N LEU A 185 -1.01 -9.96 -7.19
CA LEU A 185 -0.13 -11.04 -7.61
C LEU A 185 -0.62 -11.71 -8.90
N ASP A 186 -1.93 -11.93 -9.05
CA ASP A 186 -2.51 -12.48 -10.28
C ASP A 186 -2.31 -11.54 -11.48
N ILE A 187 -2.53 -10.23 -11.28
CA ILE A 187 -2.31 -9.20 -12.32
C ILE A 187 -0.83 -9.16 -12.74
N LEU A 188 0.09 -9.09 -11.77
CA LEU A 188 1.53 -9.06 -12.04
C LEU A 188 1.99 -10.33 -12.76
N ASN A 189 1.53 -11.50 -12.32
CA ASN A 189 1.87 -12.79 -12.92
C ASN A 189 1.34 -12.92 -14.37
N SER A 190 0.21 -12.29 -14.70
CA SER A 190 -0.31 -12.30 -16.08
C SER A 190 0.65 -11.64 -17.08
N GLU A 191 1.50 -10.73 -16.60
CA GLU A 191 2.49 -9.98 -17.38
C GLU A 191 3.94 -10.41 -17.06
N ASP A 192 4.11 -11.51 -16.32
CA ASP A 192 5.37 -12.01 -15.76
C ASP A 192 6.15 -10.93 -14.97
N VAL A 193 5.46 -9.96 -14.37
CA VAL A 193 6.08 -8.85 -13.67
C VAL A 193 6.51 -9.26 -12.26
N GLN A 194 7.76 -8.95 -11.91
CA GLN A 194 8.28 -9.06 -10.53
C GLN A 194 8.48 -7.67 -9.94
N VAL A 195 8.26 -7.54 -8.62
CA VAL A 195 8.25 -6.26 -7.89
C VAL A 195 8.83 -6.45 -6.49
N THR A 196 9.08 -5.36 -5.78
CA THR A 196 9.57 -5.41 -4.39
C THR A 196 8.48 -4.96 -3.42
N PHE A 197 8.13 -5.81 -2.47
CA PHE A 197 7.19 -5.52 -1.39
C PHE A 197 7.94 -5.08 -0.13
N PHE A 198 7.49 -4.02 0.53
CA PHE A 198 7.93 -3.62 1.86
C PHE A 198 6.77 -3.83 2.85
N THR A 199 6.85 -4.94 3.55
CA THR A 199 5.68 -5.49 4.24
C THR A 199 5.73 -5.18 5.73
N VAL A 200 4.58 -4.84 6.31
CA VAL A 200 4.48 -4.52 7.75
C VAL A 200 4.45 -5.81 8.57
N GLY A 201 5.28 -5.90 9.61
CA GLY A 201 5.44 -7.12 10.40
C GLY A 201 4.13 -7.66 11.01
N LYS A 202 3.23 -6.78 11.47
CA LYS A 202 1.89 -7.19 11.92
C LYS A 202 1.07 -7.92 10.85
N ASN A 203 1.17 -7.49 9.59
CA ASN A 203 0.44 -8.10 8.49
C ASN A 203 1.09 -9.41 8.05
N ILE A 204 2.43 -9.49 8.07
CA ILE A 204 3.18 -10.76 7.92
C ILE A 204 2.71 -11.78 8.96
N SER A 205 2.66 -11.37 10.23
CA SER A 205 2.23 -12.25 11.32
C SER A 205 0.80 -12.78 11.13
N LYS A 206 -0.09 -11.99 10.51
CA LYS A 206 -1.51 -12.33 10.35
C LYS A 206 -1.79 -13.13 9.08
N TYR A 207 -1.06 -12.87 8.00
CA TYR A 207 -1.33 -13.41 6.67
C TYR A 207 -0.07 -14.04 6.03
N GLY A 208 0.67 -14.83 6.81
CA GLY A 208 1.92 -15.45 6.38
C GLY A 208 1.82 -16.28 5.10
N ASP A 209 0.67 -16.92 4.83
CA ASP A 209 0.47 -17.70 3.61
C ASP A 209 0.61 -16.86 2.33
N ILE A 210 0.17 -15.60 2.36
CA ILE A 210 0.28 -14.68 1.21
C ILE A 210 1.74 -14.28 0.97
N ILE A 211 2.56 -14.27 2.02
CA ILE A 211 4.00 -14.01 1.88
C ILE A 211 4.68 -15.12 1.10
N ASN A 212 4.27 -16.38 1.33
CA ASN A 212 4.78 -17.50 0.54
C ASN A 212 4.39 -17.35 -0.94
N ASP A 213 3.18 -16.89 -1.23
CA ASP A 213 2.75 -16.59 -2.60
C ASP A 213 3.56 -15.47 -3.26
N ILE A 214 3.91 -14.42 -2.52
CA ILE A 214 4.81 -13.34 -2.98
C ILE A 214 6.16 -13.93 -3.41
N LEU A 215 6.76 -14.76 -2.57
CA LEU A 215 8.09 -15.33 -2.81
C LEU A 215 8.09 -16.38 -3.94
N ILE A 216 7.10 -17.28 -3.97
CA ILE A 216 6.98 -18.32 -5.01
C ILE A 216 6.82 -17.72 -6.40
N LYS A 217 6.14 -16.57 -6.52
CA LYS A 217 5.99 -15.84 -7.79
C LYS A 217 7.23 -14.99 -8.14
N GLY A 218 8.29 -15.07 -7.34
CA GLY A 218 9.59 -14.46 -7.60
C GLY A 218 9.67 -12.97 -7.28
N HIS A 219 8.70 -12.42 -6.53
CA HIS A 219 8.79 -11.07 -6.02
C HIS A 219 9.77 -11.00 -4.85
N THR A 220 10.30 -9.81 -4.59
CA THR A 220 11.21 -9.59 -3.45
C THR A 220 10.44 -9.10 -2.25
N LEU A 221 10.67 -9.73 -1.09
CA LEU A 221 10.11 -9.33 0.19
C LEU A 221 11.15 -8.58 1.04
N GLY A 222 10.92 -7.31 1.32
CA GLY A 222 11.57 -6.53 2.38
C GLY A 222 10.58 -6.17 3.50
N THR A 223 11.02 -5.36 4.47
CA THR A 223 10.19 -4.99 5.62
C THR A 223 9.91 -3.49 5.72
N HIS A 224 8.78 -3.15 6.33
CA HIS A 224 8.32 -1.77 6.55
C HIS A 224 8.03 -1.48 8.03
N SER A 225 8.92 -1.93 8.91
CA SER A 225 8.76 -1.99 10.37
C SER A 225 7.63 -2.92 10.82
N TYR A 226 7.57 -3.20 12.12
CA TYR A 226 6.60 -4.14 12.65
C TYR A 226 5.24 -3.47 12.83
N SER A 227 5.22 -2.26 13.38
CA SER A 227 3.97 -1.59 13.78
C SER A 227 3.56 -0.43 12.86
N HIS A 228 4.37 -0.09 11.84
CA HIS A 228 4.14 1.05 10.96
C HIS A 228 3.99 2.39 11.72
N ARG A 229 4.81 2.57 12.75
CA ARG A 229 4.84 3.79 13.58
C ARG A 229 5.79 4.83 12.99
N ASP A 230 5.60 6.09 13.35
CA ASP A 230 6.57 7.15 13.07
C ASP A 230 7.83 6.95 13.93
N LEU A 231 8.76 6.14 13.43
CA LEU A 231 9.93 5.65 14.19
C LEU A 231 10.75 6.78 14.84
N PRO A 232 11.00 7.94 14.20
CA PRO A 232 11.69 9.06 14.84
C PRO A 232 11.02 9.64 16.09
N ARG A 233 9.72 9.39 16.32
CA ARG A 233 8.99 9.84 17.51
C ARG A 233 9.05 8.84 18.67
N LEU A 234 9.58 7.66 18.45
CA LEU A 234 9.77 6.65 19.49
C LEU A 234 11.10 6.85 20.20
N GLU A 235 11.21 6.26 21.39
CA GLU A 235 12.52 6.02 22.00
C GLU A 235 13.36 5.12 21.06
N LEU A 236 14.67 5.36 20.98
CA LEU A 236 15.53 4.77 19.97
C LEU A 236 15.53 3.24 20.01
N GLU A 237 15.64 2.63 21.19
CA GLU A 237 15.65 1.17 21.33
C GLU A 237 14.26 0.59 21.02
N THR A 238 13.19 1.32 21.34
CA THR A 238 11.83 0.95 20.91
C THR A 238 11.69 0.95 19.39
N ALA A 239 12.25 1.94 18.69
CA ALA A 239 12.25 1.99 17.23
C ALA A 239 13.11 0.89 16.60
N LYS A 240 14.31 0.62 17.14
CA LYS A 240 15.17 -0.48 16.68
C LYS A 240 14.48 -1.83 16.84
N LYS A 241 13.84 -2.05 18.00
CA LYS A 241 13.06 -3.26 18.24
C LYS A 241 11.93 -3.40 17.23
N ASP A 242 11.18 -2.32 16.95
CA ASP A 242 10.09 -2.35 15.96
C ASP A 242 10.59 -2.69 14.54
N ILE A 243 11.82 -2.30 14.18
CA ILE A 243 12.43 -2.68 12.91
C ILE A 243 12.84 -4.17 12.93
N ASN A 244 13.59 -4.60 13.95
CA ASN A 244 14.07 -5.98 14.08
C ASN A 244 12.90 -6.98 14.11
N ASP A 245 11.86 -6.71 14.89
CA ASP A 245 10.69 -7.58 15.02
C ASP A 245 10.03 -7.86 13.66
N ALA A 246 10.09 -6.93 12.70
CA ALA A 246 9.56 -7.12 11.35
C ALA A 246 10.38 -8.14 10.55
N PHE A 247 11.70 -8.05 10.61
CA PHE A 247 12.61 -9.00 9.97
C PHE A 247 12.50 -10.39 10.61
N ASP A 248 12.48 -10.45 11.94
CA ASP A 248 12.34 -11.71 12.69
C ASP A 248 11.00 -12.39 12.34
N THR A 249 9.92 -11.61 12.24
CA THR A 249 8.60 -12.14 11.84
C THR A 249 8.60 -12.63 10.40
N ALA A 250 9.25 -11.92 9.48
CA ALA A 250 9.36 -12.34 8.08
C ALA A 250 10.14 -13.65 7.95
N LEU A 251 11.27 -13.78 8.66
CA LEU A 251 12.06 -15.01 8.71
C LEU A 251 11.29 -16.17 9.33
N ASP A 252 10.56 -15.96 10.43
CA ASP A 252 9.72 -16.99 11.06
C ASP A 252 8.63 -17.51 10.12
N LYS A 253 7.95 -16.60 9.40
CA LYS A 253 6.79 -16.96 8.57
C LYS A 253 7.13 -17.48 7.18
N ALA A 254 8.21 -16.99 6.59
CA ALA A 254 8.52 -17.23 5.19
C ALA A 254 9.87 -17.94 4.98
N GLY A 255 10.69 -18.08 6.02
CA GLY A 255 12.02 -18.68 5.96
C GLY A 255 13.07 -17.81 5.26
N ILE A 256 12.66 -16.80 4.49
CA ILE A 256 13.54 -15.89 3.77
C ILE A 256 12.93 -14.48 3.73
N VAL A 257 13.79 -13.47 3.83
CA VAL A 257 13.46 -12.06 3.64
C VAL A 257 14.70 -11.37 3.09
N ALA A 258 14.52 -10.43 2.17
CA ALA A 258 15.63 -9.63 1.69
C ALA A 258 16.03 -8.67 2.82
N PRO A 259 17.33 -8.40 3.03
CA PRO A 259 17.84 -7.37 3.96
C PRO A 259 17.52 -5.95 3.47
N PHE A 260 16.27 -5.71 3.07
CA PHE A 260 15.73 -4.50 2.49
C PHE A 260 14.72 -3.89 3.45
N PHE A 261 14.89 -2.60 3.74
CA PHE A 261 14.05 -1.89 4.70
C PHE A 261 13.57 -0.55 4.16
N ARG A 262 12.29 -0.27 4.29
CA ARG A 262 11.75 1.08 4.05
C ARG A 262 11.24 1.68 5.35
N PHE A 263 11.66 2.91 5.64
CA PHE A 263 11.15 3.65 6.78
C PHE A 263 9.66 4.00 6.58
N PRO A 264 8.76 3.72 7.53
CA PRO A 264 7.38 4.21 7.50
C PRO A 264 7.30 5.69 7.17
N PHE A 265 6.47 6.04 6.18
CA PHE A 265 6.29 7.39 5.66
C PHE A 265 7.56 8.06 5.09
N GLY A 266 8.63 7.29 4.89
CA GLY A 266 9.98 7.83 4.66
C GLY A 266 10.57 8.60 5.84
N SER A 267 9.99 8.46 7.03
CA SER A 267 10.37 9.22 8.22
C SER A 267 11.57 8.60 8.94
N LYS A 268 12.65 9.38 9.02
CA LYS A 268 13.96 8.93 9.51
C LYS A 268 14.64 10.02 10.35
N ASN A 269 15.61 9.61 11.16
CA ASN A 269 16.57 10.51 11.79
C ASN A 269 17.98 9.90 11.69
N LYS A 270 19.03 10.69 11.99
CA LYS A 270 20.42 10.25 11.85
C LYS A 270 20.73 8.95 12.60
N LYS A 271 20.18 8.77 13.81
CA LYS A 271 20.45 7.59 14.64
C LYS A 271 19.85 6.32 14.06
N LEU A 272 18.61 6.41 13.55
CA LEU A 272 17.93 5.29 12.92
C LEU A 272 18.53 4.94 11.56
N THR A 273 18.88 5.96 10.77
CA THR A 273 19.59 5.76 9.51
C THR A 273 20.93 5.03 9.73
N GLU A 274 21.70 5.46 10.73
CA GLU A 274 22.96 4.79 11.09
C GLU A 274 22.74 3.35 11.57
N PHE A 275 21.70 3.11 12.38
CA PHE A 275 21.34 1.75 12.80
C PHE A 275 21.08 0.83 11.61
N VAL A 276 20.22 1.25 10.65
CA VAL A 276 19.92 0.45 9.44
C VAL A 276 21.19 0.18 8.63
N ARG A 277 22.10 1.16 8.53
CA ARG A 277 23.39 0.97 7.84
C ARG A 277 24.27 -0.07 8.53
N GLN A 278 24.39 0.03 9.85
CA GLN A 278 25.20 -0.89 10.67
C GLN A 278 24.63 -2.31 10.68
N SER A 279 23.31 -2.46 10.55
CA SER A 279 22.64 -3.75 10.36
C SER A 279 22.85 -4.36 8.96
N GLN A 280 23.61 -3.70 8.07
CA GLN A 280 23.84 -4.13 6.69
C GLN A 280 22.54 -4.32 5.91
N TRP A 281 21.56 -3.42 6.13
CA TRP A 281 20.32 -3.43 5.37
C TRP A 281 20.32 -2.33 4.33
N ALA A 282 19.89 -2.66 3.12
CA ALA A 282 19.63 -1.68 2.10
C ALA A 282 18.33 -0.94 2.40
N SER A 283 18.35 0.40 2.36
CA SER A 283 17.16 1.22 2.60
C SER A 283 16.66 1.92 1.34
N PHE A 284 15.36 1.85 1.10
CA PHE A 284 14.75 2.32 -0.16
C PHE A 284 13.78 3.46 0.08
N PHE A 285 14.04 4.60 -0.56
CA PHE A 285 13.04 5.65 -0.76
C PHE A 285 12.46 5.53 -2.17
N TRP A 286 11.83 6.59 -2.69
CA TRP A 286 11.16 6.56 -4.00
C TRP A 286 11.43 7.81 -4.82
N ASP A 287 11.24 7.71 -6.13
CA ASP A 287 11.32 8.82 -7.08
C ASP A 287 9.95 9.33 -7.50
N VAL A 288 8.96 8.44 -7.51
CA VAL A 288 7.56 8.72 -7.87
C VAL A 288 6.68 8.33 -6.70
N ASP A 289 6.03 9.32 -6.09
CA ASP A 289 4.97 9.11 -5.12
C ASP A 289 3.64 9.08 -5.88
N THR A 290 2.93 7.96 -5.84
CA THR A 290 1.70 7.79 -6.63
C THR A 290 0.52 8.52 -6.00
N LEU A 291 0.62 8.89 -4.72
CA LEU A 291 -0.47 9.43 -3.93
C LEU A 291 -1.73 8.53 -3.98
N ASP A 292 -1.54 7.21 -4.12
CA ASP A 292 -2.64 6.25 -4.15
C ASP A 292 -3.48 6.31 -2.86
N TRP A 293 -2.87 6.57 -1.71
CA TRP A 293 -3.58 6.84 -0.45
C TRP A 293 -4.55 8.04 -0.51
N LYS A 294 -4.36 8.97 -1.45
CA LYS A 294 -5.12 10.23 -1.59
C LYS A 294 -6.11 10.19 -2.75
N LYS A 295 -5.70 9.68 -3.91
CA LYS A 295 -6.49 9.69 -5.15
C LYS A 295 -7.39 8.47 -5.19
N LYS A 296 -8.66 8.67 -4.82
CA LYS A 296 -9.65 7.60 -4.67
C LYS A 296 -10.24 7.15 -6.00
N ASP A 297 -10.35 8.06 -6.98
CA ASP A 297 -10.82 7.75 -8.33
C ASP A 297 -9.72 7.04 -9.16
N PRO A 298 -10.00 5.86 -9.73
CA PRO A 298 -8.99 5.11 -10.50
C PRO A 298 -8.49 5.83 -11.74
N GLN A 299 -9.34 6.58 -12.44
CA GLN A 299 -8.92 7.30 -13.63
C GLN A 299 -7.99 8.47 -13.25
N GLU A 300 -8.35 9.24 -12.22
CA GLU A 300 -7.51 10.32 -11.69
C GLU A 300 -6.16 9.78 -11.20
N LEU A 301 -6.15 8.63 -10.51
CA LEU A 301 -4.93 7.98 -10.05
C LEU A 301 -4.06 7.55 -11.24
N LEU A 302 -4.62 6.86 -12.23
CA LEU A 302 -3.88 6.40 -13.41
C LEU A 302 -3.23 7.56 -14.18
N GLU A 303 -4.01 8.60 -14.47
CA GLU A 303 -3.52 9.79 -15.18
C GLU A 303 -2.38 10.48 -14.42
N TYR A 304 -2.53 10.62 -13.09
CA TYR A 304 -1.51 11.19 -12.24
C TYR A 304 -0.22 10.35 -12.22
N VAL A 305 -0.35 9.03 -12.02
CA VAL A 305 0.79 8.12 -11.96
C VAL A 305 1.57 8.12 -13.26
N LEU A 306 0.90 8.04 -14.41
CA LEU A 306 1.56 8.09 -15.72
C LEU A 306 2.26 9.43 -15.96
N GLN A 307 1.66 10.53 -15.49
CA GLN A 307 2.27 11.85 -15.56
C GLN A 307 3.56 11.93 -14.73
N GLU A 308 3.52 11.47 -13.48
CA GLU A 308 4.69 11.50 -12.59
C GLU A 308 5.79 10.54 -13.05
N ILE A 309 5.43 9.35 -13.53
CA ILE A 309 6.37 8.41 -14.15
C ILE A 309 7.03 9.05 -15.37
N THR A 310 6.28 9.74 -16.22
CA THR A 310 6.83 10.43 -17.39
C THR A 310 7.79 11.56 -17.01
N LYS A 311 7.45 12.35 -15.99
CA LYS A 311 8.32 13.41 -15.46
C LYS A 311 9.62 12.83 -14.87
N ALA A 312 9.52 11.76 -14.08
CA ALA A 312 10.68 11.12 -13.47
C ALA A 312 11.53 10.36 -14.51
N ASN A 313 10.87 9.80 -15.53
CA ASN A 313 11.40 9.02 -16.65
C ASN A 313 12.15 7.72 -16.26
N ARG A 314 12.47 7.54 -14.97
CA ARG A 314 13.02 6.34 -14.35
C ARG A 314 12.98 6.45 -12.82
N GLY A 315 13.13 5.32 -12.13
CA GLY A 315 13.35 5.27 -10.69
C GLY A 315 12.42 4.32 -9.96
N ILE A 316 12.30 4.51 -8.65
CA ILE A 316 11.45 3.69 -7.78
C ILE A 316 10.06 4.34 -7.67
N VAL A 317 9.01 3.56 -7.89
CA VAL A 317 7.61 3.99 -7.78
C VAL A 317 6.98 3.43 -6.52
N LEU A 318 6.43 4.29 -5.67
CA LEU A 318 5.77 3.91 -4.41
C LEU A 318 4.27 3.69 -4.62
N PHE A 319 3.81 2.46 -4.39
CA PHE A 319 2.41 2.07 -4.24
C PHE A 319 2.18 1.43 -2.88
N HIS A 320 0.92 1.16 -2.56
CA HIS A 320 0.50 0.35 -1.43
C HIS A 320 -0.44 -0.76 -1.92
N ASP A 321 -0.13 -2.02 -1.63
CA ASP A 321 -0.96 -3.18 -2.03
C ASP A 321 -2.21 -3.37 -1.16
N ILE A 322 -2.41 -2.47 -0.20
CA ILE A 322 -3.64 -2.33 0.59
C ILE A 322 -4.64 -1.33 -0.03
N GLN A 323 -4.34 -0.72 -1.19
CA GLN A 323 -5.20 0.30 -1.79
C GLN A 323 -6.00 -0.30 -2.96
N PRO A 324 -7.35 -0.35 -2.90
CA PRO A 324 -8.15 -0.94 -3.97
C PRO A 324 -7.97 -0.23 -5.33
N GLN A 325 -7.88 1.10 -5.33
CA GLN A 325 -7.57 1.92 -6.50
C GLN A 325 -6.25 1.54 -7.17
N THR A 326 -5.22 1.16 -6.39
CA THR A 326 -3.94 0.69 -6.92
C THR A 326 -4.10 -0.63 -7.68
N ILE A 327 -4.88 -1.56 -7.12
CA ILE A 327 -5.16 -2.85 -7.78
C ILE A 327 -5.97 -2.62 -9.06
N SER A 328 -6.97 -1.74 -9.00
CA SER A 328 -7.84 -1.39 -10.13
C SER A 328 -7.07 -0.86 -11.33
N ILE A 329 -6.11 0.06 -11.13
CA ILE A 329 -5.38 0.66 -12.24
C ILE A 329 -4.25 -0.21 -12.79
N MET A 330 -3.81 -1.23 -12.04
CA MET A 330 -2.59 -1.97 -12.34
C MET A 330 -2.57 -2.59 -13.75
N PRO A 331 -3.64 -3.26 -14.24
CA PRO A 331 -3.63 -3.84 -15.59
C PRO A 331 -3.40 -2.79 -16.68
N THR A 332 -4.11 -1.66 -16.60
CA THR A 332 -3.98 -0.57 -17.57
C THR A 332 -2.63 0.15 -17.43
N LEU A 333 -2.15 0.35 -16.20
CA LEU A 333 -0.83 0.93 -15.95
C LEU A 333 0.27 0.08 -16.61
N LEU A 334 0.29 -1.23 -16.40
CA LEU A 334 1.30 -2.11 -17.00
C LEU A 334 1.25 -2.07 -18.54
N GLN A 335 0.05 -2.04 -19.12
CA GLN A 335 -0.13 -1.88 -20.56
C GLN A 335 0.44 -0.55 -21.07
N GLU A 336 0.13 0.56 -20.40
CA GLU A 336 0.62 1.89 -20.75
C GLU A 336 2.15 1.99 -20.62
N LEU A 337 2.72 1.42 -19.55
CA LEU A 337 4.17 1.34 -19.39
C LEU A 337 4.83 0.60 -20.55
N LYS A 338 4.24 -0.52 -20.97
CA LYS A 338 4.69 -1.31 -22.13
C LYS A 338 4.63 -0.49 -23.42
N VAL A 339 3.50 0.16 -23.72
CA VAL A 339 3.31 1.02 -24.90
C VAL A 339 4.31 2.19 -24.93
N GLN A 340 4.61 2.75 -23.76
CA GLN A 340 5.54 3.89 -23.62
C GLN A 340 7.01 3.46 -23.53
N GLY A 341 7.30 2.17 -23.72
CA GLY A 341 8.65 1.61 -23.77
C GLY A 341 9.39 1.60 -22.43
N TYR A 342 8.65 1.58 -21.31
CA TYR A 342 9.26 1.35 -20.00
C TYR A 342 9.61 -0.12 -19.80
N LYS A 343 10.66 -0.33 -19.01
CA LYS A 343 11.16 -1.64 -18.57
C LYS A 343 11.03 -1.73 -17.07
N LEU A 344 10.67 -2.91 -16.56
CA LEU A 344 10.55 -3.12 -15.12
C LEU A 344 11.81 -3.75 -14.55
N VAL A 345 12.22 -3.26 -13.38
CA VAL A 345 13.38 -3.75 -12.62
C VAL A 345 12.88 -4.22 -11.27
N VAL A 346 13.35 -5.39 -10.83
CA VAL A 346 13.14 -5.88 -9.47
C VAL A 346 14.48 -5.93 -8.75
N TYR A 347 14.53 -5.43 -7.51
CA TYR A 347 15.73 -5.56 -6.69
C TYR A 347 15.77 -6.92 -6.02
N GLN A 348 16.90 -7.60 -6.03
CA GLN A 348 17.15 -8.79 -5.22
C GLN A 348 18.49 -8.63 -4.49
N PRO A 349 18.62 -9.13 -3.25
CA PRO A 349 19.89 -9.13 -2.57
C PRO A 349 20.86 -10.10 -3.27
N THR A 350 22.12 -9.74 -3.35
CA THR A 350 23.19 -10.60 -3.89
C THR A 350 23.27 -11.97 -3.19
N GLU A 351 22.95 -11.98 -1.91
CA GLU A 351 23.01 -13.10 -0.97
C GLU A 351 21.97 -14.20 -1.28
N TRP A 352 21.01 -13.95 -2.17
CA TRP A 352 20.05 -14.97 -2.62
C TRP A 352 20.55 -15.81 -3.80
N ILE A 353 21.65 -15.40 -4.44
CA ILE A 353 22.20 -16.04 -5.64
C ILE A 353 23.43 -16.90 -5.31
N GLU A 354 24.05 -16.65 -4.16
CA GLU A 354 25.12 -17.47 -3.58
C GLU A 354 24.55 -18.69 -2.86
#